data_AF-A0A7C1S1Z8-F1
#
_entry.id   AF-A0A7C1S1Z8-F1
#
_cell.length_a   1.000
_cell.length_b   1.000
_cell.length_c   1.000
_cell.angle_alpha   90.00
_cell.angle_beta   90.00
_cell.angle_gamma   90.00
#
_symmetry.space_group_name_H-M   'P 1'
#
loop_
_entity.id
_entity.type
_entity.pdbx_description
1 polymer ?
#
loop_
_entity_poly.entity_id
_entity_poly.type
_entity_poly.pdbx_seq_one_letter_code
_entity_poly.pdbx_strand_id
1 'polypeptide(L)' 'MNRIKEVLEEKGIKQKWLAEKLGKSYNMVNGYVQNRQQPRLEVLFEIAKILDVNPKVLIKSEENKIMES' A
#
# COMPACT_ATOMS: atom_id res chain seq x y z
N MET A 1 6.01 8.62 1.95
CA MET A 1 5.30 7.96 0.82
C MET A 1 4.76 6.60 1.27
N ASN A 2 3.77 6.00 0.60
CA ASN A 2 3.26 4.66 0.98
C ASN A 2 4.11 3.52 0.38
N ARG A 3 4.00 2.33 0.97
CA ARG A 3 4.73 1.09 0.63
C ARG A 3 3.83 0.02 0.03
N ILE A 4 2.66 0.39 -0.51
CA ILE A 4 1.68 -0.60 -0.98
C ILE A 4 2.26 -1.45 -2.12
N LYS A 5 3.07 -0.84 -3.01
CA LYS A 5 3.77 -1.56 -4.08
C LYS A 5 4.67 -2.66 -3.56
N GLU A 6 5.53 -2.33 -2.60
CA GLU A 6 6.52 -3.23 -2.01
C GLU A 6 5.82 -4.42 -1.34
N VAL A 7 4.77 -4.16 -0.55
CA VAL A 7 4.02 -5.22 0.13
C VAL A 7 3.26 -6.12 -0.86
N LEU A 8 2.75 -5.57 -1.96
CA LEU A 8 2.14 -6.38 -3.02
C LEU A 8 3.14 -7.29 -3.72
N GLU A 9 4.35 -6.78 -4.00
CA GLU A 9 5.44 -7.55 -4.60
C GLU A 9 5.95 -8.64 -3.65
N GLU A 10 6.17 -8.33 -2.37
CA GLU A 10 6.59 -9.28 -1.33
C GLU A 10 5.59 -10.44 -1.17
N LYS A 11 4.29 -10.17 -1.28
CA LYS A 11 3.24 -11.20 -1.20
C LYS A 11 2.91 -11.86 -2.53
N GLY A 12 3.46 -11.39 -3.65
CA GLY A 12 3.11 -11.87 -4.99
C GLY A 12 1.66 -11.60 -5.39
N ILE A 13 1.03 -10.55 -4.84
CA ILE A 13 -0.37 -10.21 -5.08
C ILE A 13 -0.49 -9.23 -6.24
N LYS A 14 -1.41 -9.52 -7.17
CA LYS A 14 -1.69 -8.64 -8.30
C LYS A 14 -2.54 -7.44 -7.88
N GLN A 15 -2.25 -6.26 -8.44
CA GLN A 15 -3.04 -5.05 -8.21
C GLN A 15 -4.53 -5.22 -8.57
N LYS A 16 -4.83 -6.00 -9.61
CA LYS A 16 -6.22 -6.32 -10.00
C LYS A 16 -6.98 -7.03 -8.88
N TRP A 17 -6.32 -7.96 -8.18
CA TRP A 17 -6.90 -8.66 -7.03
C TRP A 17 -7.17 -7.71 -5.87
N LEU A 18 -6.23 -6.80 -5.57
CA LEU A 18 -6.43 -5.79 -4.53
C LEU A 18 -7.60 -4.85 -4.87
N ALA A 19 -7.74 -4.46 -6.14
CA ALA A 19 -8.84 -3.64 -6.62
C ALA A 19 -10.21 -4.32 -6.46
N GLU A 20 -10.29 -5.61 -6.81
CA GLU A 20 -11.49 -6.43 -6.61
C GLU A 20 -11.85 -6.53 -5.11
N LYS A 21 -10.86 -6.75 -4.23
CA LYS A 21 -11.08 -6.84 -2.77
C LYS A 21 -11.46 -5.52 -2.12
N LEU A 22 -10.92 -4.40 -2.61
CA LEU A 22 -11.28 -3.05 -2.15
C LEU A 22 -12.62 -2.55 -2.71
N GLY A 23 -13.21 -3.23 -3.70
CA GLY A 23 -14.35 -2.69 -4.45
C GLY A 23 -14.03 -1.38 -5.18
N LYS A 24 -12.77 -1.19 -5.59
CA LYS A 24 -12.28 0.03 -6.26
C LYS A 24 -11.84 -0.28 -7.68
N SER A 25 -11.85 0.74 -8.55
CA SER A 25 -11.34 0.58 -9.91
C SER A 25 -9.84 0.31 -9.89
N TYR A 26 -9.36 -0.45 -10.88
CA TYR A 26 -7.93 -0.71 -11.05
C TYR A 26 -7.11 0.58 -11.12
N ASN A 27 -7.61 1.61 -11.81
CA ASN A 27 -6.93 2.89 -11.95
C ASN A 27 -6.73 3.60 -10.61
N MET A 28 -7.71 3.50 -9.70
CA MET A 28 -7.61 4.06 -8.36
C MET A 28 -6.53 3.35 -7.54
N VAL A 29 -6.54 2.01 -7.53
CA VAL A 29 -5.50 1.22 -6.85
C VAL A 29 -4.12 1.46 -7.46
N ASN A 30 -4.01 1.52 -8.78
CA ASN A 30 -2.76 1.85 -9.46
C ASN A 30 -2.25 3.25 -9.07
N GLY A 31 -3.15 4.21 -8.82
CA GLY A 31 -2.80 5.51 -8.26
C GLY A 31 -2.13 5.41 -6.89
N TYR A 32 -2.65 4.55 -6.01
CA TYR A 32 -2.07 4.28 -4.69
C TYR A 32 -0.70 3.61 -4.79
N VAL A 33 -0.62 2.53 -5.59
CA VAL A 33 0.59 1.72 -5.77
C VAL A 33 1.74 2.54 -6.38
N GLN A 34 1.44 3.41 -7.34
CA GLN A 34 2.43 4.28 -7.98
C GLN A 34 2.69 5.57 -7.18
N ASN A 35 2.13 5.69 -5.96
CA ASN A 35 2.23 6.89 -5.12
C ASN A 35 1.75 8.20 -5.79
N ARG A 36 1.02 8.13 -6.90
CA ARG A 36 0.43 9.30 -7.58
C ARG A 36 -0.72 9.91 -6.78
N GLN A 37 -1.41 9.09 -5.99
CA GLN A 37 -2.45 9.49 -5.06
C GLN A 37 -2.24 8.73 -3.76
N GLN A 38 -2.40 9.39 -2.62
CA GLN A 38 -2.40 8.69 -1.33
C GLN A 38 -3.80 8.17 -1.00
N PRO A 39 -3.93 6.91 -0.53
CA PRO A 39 -5.18 6.44 0.03
C PRO A 39 -5.48 7.23 1.32
N ARG A 40 -6.76 7.47 1.58
CA ARG A 40 -7.20 7.98 2.89
C ARG A 40 -6.94 6.94 3.97
N LEU A 41 -6.97 7.37 5.23
CA LEU A 41 -6.64 6.52 6.36
C LEU A 41 -7.53 5.27 6.41
N GLU A 42 -8.83 5.42 6.15
CA GLU A 42 -9.80 4.31 6.13
C GLU A 42 -9.43 3.27 5.07
N VAL A 43 -9.08 3.73 3.87
CA VAL A 43 -8.66 2.86 2.75
C VAL A 43 -7.32 2.19 3.06
N LEU A 44 -6.40 2.89 3.72
CA LEU A 44 -5.12 2.31 4.13
C LEU A 44 -5.33 1.15 5.13
N PHE A 45 -6.20 1.32 6.12
CA PHE A 45 -6.54 0.26 7.07
C PHE A 45 -7.25 -0.91 6.38
N GLU A 46 -8.12 -0.62 5.42
CA GLU A 46 -8.78 -1.66 4.62
C GLU A 46 -7.77 -2.47 3.79
N ILE A 47 -6.82 -1.80 3.15
CA ILE A 47 -5.70 -2.45 2.44
C ILE A 47 -4.89 -3.32 3.40
N ALA A 48 -4.55 -2.80 4.58
CA ALA A 48 -3.80 -3.54 5.59
C ALA A 48 -4.55 -4.81 6.03
N LYS A 49 -5.86 -4.72 6.21
CA LYS A 49 -6.73 -5.85 6.55
C LYS A 49 -6.81 -6.88 5.41
N ILE A 50 -6.96 -6.43 4.17
CA ILE A 50 -7.02 -7.31 2.99
C ILE A 50 -5.69 -8.04 2.79
N LEU A 51 -4.57 -7.35 3.02
CA LEU A 51 -3.24 -7.91 2.87
C LEU A 51 -2.77 -8.66 4.11
N ASP A 52 -3.54 -8.65 5.20
CA ASP A 52 -3.16 -9.23 6.50
C ASP A 52 -1.78 -8.76 6.97
N VAL A 53 -1.64 -7.44 7.11
CA VAL A 53 -0.41 -6.78 7.57
C VAL A 53 -0.72 -5.64 8.53
N ASN A 54 0.29 -5.21 9.29
CA ASN A 54 0.16 -4.03 10.12
C ASN A 54 0.11 -2.76 9.23
N PRO A 55 -0.86 -1.84 9.42
CA PRO A 55 -0.95 -0.59 8.65
C PRO A 55 0.34 0.23 8.63
N LYS A 56 1.16 0.15 9.69
CA LYS A 56 2.47 0.82 9.76
C LYS A 56 3.43 0.35 8.66
N VAL A 57 3.37 -0.92 8.24
CA VAL A 57 4.24 -1.42 7.17
C VAL A 57 3.89 -0.84 5.80
N LEU A 58 2.67 -0.32 5.63
CA LEU A 58 2.23 0.35 4.41
C LEU A 58 2.70 1.81 4.32
N ILE A 59 3.36 2.34 5.35
CA ILE A 59 3.84 3.72 5.42
C ILE A 59 5.38 3.70 5.38
N LYS A 60 6.01 4.51 4.55
CA LYS A 60 7.46 4.78 4.67
C LYS A 60 7.68 5.76 5.81
N SER A 61 8.33 5.32 6.87
CA SER A 61 8.95 6.22 7.86
C SER A 61 10.26 6.77 7.29
N GLU A 62 10.52 8.06 7.50
CA GLU A 62 11.79 8.71 7.14
C GLU A 62 12.95 8.30 8.05
N GLU A 63 12.67 7.56 9.14
CA GLU A 63 13.64 7.22 10.19
C GLU A 63 14.78 6.29 9.72
N ASN A 64 14.63 5.58 8.61
CA ASN A 64 15.66 4.67 8.09
C ASN A 64 16.84 5.37 7.39
N LYS A 65 16.85 6.70 7.24
CA LYS A 65 18.00 7.41 6.64
C LYS A 65 19.08 7.82 7.63
N ILE A 66 18.81 7.79 8.93
CA ILE A 66 19.71 8.36 9.94
C ILE A 66 20.75 7.33 10.43
N MET A 67 20.59 6.04 10.11
CA MET A 67 21.49 4.99 10.59
C MET A 67 22.64 4.62 9.63
N GLU A 68 22.73 5.26 8.47
CA GLU A 68 23.80 5.02 7.48
C GLU A 68 24.78 6.21 7.35
N SER A 69 24.87 7.07 8.37
CA SER A 69 25.81 8.22 8.42
C SER A 69 26.97 8.00 9.38
#